data_AF-A0A9Q5MWX7-F1
#
_entry.id   AF-A0A9Q5MWX7-F1
#
_cell.length_a   1.000
_cell.length_b   1.000
_cell.length_c   1.000
_cell.angle_alpha   90.00
_cell.angle_beta   90.00
_cell.angle_gamma   90.00
#
_symmetry.space_group_name_H-M   'P 1'
#
loop_
_entity.id
_entity.type
_entity.pdbx_description
1 polymer ?
#
loop_
_entity_poly.entity_id
_entity_poly.type
_entity_poly.pdbx_seq_one_letter_code
_entity_poly.pdbx_strand_id
1 'polypeptide(L)'
;MPKENPNERLSRLIKKLLKERALSMRQLGMLTNIDPATISRIMNGKQPPKQKHLQKFAECLQVPPQLLFDEMYPDSPHINKEKTDMYTSLDTIQQTLQSSNLFDFDYTTTRVKQELENYERYAQTTEGEKRIHDSFASKLEQIDSAGPFIEQLTDMYQQFCNETISKEERAVLGSALLYFILSTDIIPDYLFPIGYLDDAIAVELAKEKLIELKRKT
;
A
#
# COMPACT_ATOMS: atom_id res chain seq x y z
N MET A 1 -9.58 35.09 11.83
CA MET A 1 -9.53 33.92 12.73
C MET A 1 -8.05 33.56 12.91
N PRO A 2 -7.50 33.52 14.14
CA PRO A 2 -6.11 33.10 14.30
C PRO A 2 -5.97 31.66 13.81
N LYS A 3 -4.98 31.40 12.95
CA LYS A 3 -4.66 30.03 12.50
C LYS A 3 -4.34 29.20 13.74
N GLU A 4 -5.12 28.16 13.99
CA GLU A 4 -4.95 27.28 15.13
C GLU A 4 -3.54 26.65 15.13
N ASN A 5 -2.87 26.65 16.28
CA ASN A 5 -1.48 26.18 16.38
C ASN A 5 -1.43 24.67 16.08
N PRO A 6 -0.54 24.18 15.17
CA PRO A 6 -0.41 22.76 14.87
C PRO A 6 -0.21 21.87 16.11
N ASN A 7 0.47 22.38 17.14
CA ASN A 7 0.66 21.64 18.38
C ASN A 7 -0.64 21.50 19.20
N GLU A 8 -1.53 22.51 19.18
CA GLU A 8 -2.83 22.45 19.87
C GLU A 8 -3.76 21.45 19.20
N ARG A 9 -3.76 21.51 17.86
CA ARG A 9 -4.41 20.57 16.95
C ARG A 9 -4.00 19.12 17.23
N LEU A 10 -2.69 18.84 17.22
CA LEU A 10 -2.14 17.52 17.55
C LEU A 10 -2.52 17.10 18.99
N SER A 11 -2.39 18.00 19.96
CA SER A 11 -2.65 17.70 21.37
C SER A 11 -4.12 17.33 21.61
N ARG A 12 -5.05 18.00 20.92
CA ARG A 12 -6.48 17.68 20.97
C ARG A 12 -6.75 16.31 20.36
N LEU A 13 -6.15 16.01 19.22
CA LEU A 13 -6.28 14.70 18.56
C LEU A 13 -5.78 13.57 19.46
N ILE A 14 -4.56 13.69 20.03
CA ILE A 14 -4.00 12.69 20.95
C ILE A 14 -4.90 12.50 22.18
N LYS A 15 -5.42 13.58 22.78
CA LYS A 15 -6.35 13.50 23.92
C LYS A 15 -7.64 12.76 23.57
N LYS A 16 -8.19 12.99 22.38
CA LYS A 16 -9.37 12.29 21.86
C LYS A 16 -9.08 10.80 21.72
N LEU A 17 -8.00 10.43 21.04
CA LEU A 17 -7.60 9.04 20.79
C LEU A 17 -7.31 8.26 22.08
N LEU A 18 -6.68 8.91 23.06
CA LEU A 18 -6.46 8.35 24.40
C LEU A 18 -7.78 8.03 25.10
N LYS A 19 -8.75 8.96 25.05
CA LYS A 19 -10.07 8.77 25.66
C LYS A 19 -10.83 7.61 25.02
N GLU A 20 -10.81 7.52 23.68
CA GLU A 20 -11.43 6.42 22.92
C GLU A 20 -10.85 5.05 23.29
N ARG A 21 -9.58 5.01 23.70
CA ARG A 21 -8.85 3.77 24.06
C ARG A 21 -8.74 3.53 25.56
N ALA A 22 -9.43 4.33 26.37
CA ALA A 22 -9.34 4.29 27.83
C ALA A 22 -7.89 4.37 28.37
N LEU A 23 -7.01 5.08 27.66
CA LEU A 23 -5.62 5.29 28.03
C LEU A 23 -5.43 6.65 28.71
N SER A 24 -4.62 6.66 29.77
CA SER A 24 -4.17 7.88 30.44
C SER A 24 -2.87 8.42 29.82
N MET A 25 -2.61 9.71 30.05
CA MET A 25 -1.32 10.33 29.72
C MET A 25 -0.12 9.60 30.35
N ARG A 26 -0.30 9.01 31.54
CA ARG A 26 0.72 8.22 32.23
C ARG A 26 1.00 6.92 31.47
N GLN A 27 -0.05 6.24 31.00
CA GLN A 27 0.09 5.02 30.20
C GLN A 27 0.73 5.29 28.85
N LEU A 28 0.42 6.42 28.20
CA LEU A 28 1.10 6.84 26.97
C LEU A 28 2.63 6.97 27.18
N GLY A 29 3.07 7.57 28.28
CA GLY A 29 4.50 7.66 28.62
C GLY A 29 5.17 6.30 28.81
N MET A 30 4.51 5.39 29.53
CA MET A 30 5.03 4.04 29.75
C MET A 30 5.12 3.24 28.45
N LEU A 31 4.06 3.24 27.64
CA LEU A 31 3.97 2.43 26.41
C LEU A 31 4.90 2.93 25.31
N THR A 32 5.12 4.24 25.22
CA THR A 32 6.03 4.81 24.21
C THR A 32 7.50 4.82 24.64
N ASN A 33 7.79 4.52 25.91
CA ASN A 33 9.10 4.73 26.52
C ASN A 33 9.64 6.15 26.23
N ILE A 34 8.77 7.15 26.40
CA ILE A 34 9.11 8.57 26.30
C ILE A 34 8.89 9.17 27.68
N ASP A 35 9.88 9.95 28.13
CA ASP A 35 9.83 10.65 29.41
C ASP A 35 8.53 11.50 29.54
N PRO A 36 7.77 11.36 30.64
CA PRO A 36 6.52 12.09 30.85
C PRO A 36 6.65 13.62 30.75
N ALA A 37 7.80 14.19 31.13
CA ALA A 37 8.02 15.63 31.00
C ALA A 37 8.21 16.04 29.53
N THR A 38 8.78 15.16 28.70
CA THR A 38 8.84 15.35 27.24
C THR A 38 7.46 15.29 26.60
N ILE A 39 6.63 14.30 26.95
CA ILE A 39 5.24 14.24 26.47
C ILE A 39 4.46 15.48 26.92
N SER A 40 4.58 15.88 28.19
CA SER A 40 3.91 17.06 28.71
C SER A 40 4.31 18.34 27.97
N ARG A 41 5.60 18.52 27.65
CA ARG A 41 6.05 19.68 26.86
C ARG A 41 5.47 19.67 25.44
N ILE A 42 5.37 18.51 24.80
CA ILE A 42 4.74 18.36 23.48
C ILE A 42 3.25 18.70 23.54
N MET A 43 2.53 18.11 24.50
CA MET A 43 1.07 18.24 24.64
C MET A 43 0.60 19.62 25.09
N ASN A 44 1.52 20.46 25.56
CA ASN A 44 1.27 21.85 25.93
C ASN A 44 1.88 22.84 24.91
N GLY A 45 2.37 22.37 23.76
CA GLY A 45 2.96 23.21 22.72
C GLY A 45 4.29 23.88 23.10
N LYS A 46 4.91 23.49 24.22
CA LYS A 46 6.21 24.02 24.69
C LYS A 46 7.39 23.42 23.94
N GLN A 47 7.20 22.30 23.25
CA GLN A 47 8.20 21.63 22.45
C GLN A 47 7.55 20.97 21.22
N PRO A 48 8.06 21.18 20.00
CA PRO A 48 7.55 20.45 18.84
C PRO A 48 7.91 18.95 18.94
N PRO A 49 7.00 18.04 18.55
CA PRO A 49 7.31 16.62 18.48
C PRO A 49 8.33 16.35 17.36
N LYS A 50 9.22 15.38 17.57
CA LYS A 50 10.06 14.82 16.52
C LYS A 50 9.27 13.74 15.78
N GLN A 51 9.69 13.39 14.56
CA GLN A 51 9.10 12.29 13.78
C GLN A 51 8.97 11.00 14.59
N LYS A 52 10.02 10.63 15.34
CA LYS A 52 10.02 9.47 16.25
C LYS A 52 9.00 9.55 17.38
N HIS A 53 8.64 10.74 17.85
CA HIS A 53 7.57 10.89 18.84
C HIS A 53 6.21 10.62 18.20
N LEU A 54 5.97 11.15 17.00
CA LEU A 54 4.71 10.93 16.27
C LEU A 54 4.51 9.46 15.92
N GLN A 55 5.55 8.77 15.44
CA GLN A 55 5.51 7.31 15.20
C GLN A 55 5.16 6.53 16.46
N LYS A 56 5.86 6.77 17.57
CA LYS A 56 5.58 6.08 18.84
C LYS A 56 4.19 6.36 19.41
N PHE A 57 3.71 7.60 19.30
CA PHE A 57 2.34 7.93 19.70
C PHE A 57 1.33 7.19 18.83
N ALA A 58 1.57 7.14 17.53
CA ALA A 58 0.70 6.46 16.58
C ALA A 58 0.65 4.94 16.84
N GLU A 59 1.80 4.30 17.02
CA GLU A 59 1.91 2.88 17.42
C GLU A 59 1.14 2.60 18.73
N CYS A 60 1.38 3.39 19.78
CA CYS A 60 0.71 3.23 21.08
C CYS A 60 -0.80 3.47 20.98
N LEU A 61 -1.21 4.41 20.14
CA LEU A 61 -2.61 4.73 19.90
C LEU A 61 -3.20 3.86 18.78
N GLN A 62 -2.48 2.87 18.24
CA GLN A 62 -2.97 2.02 17.15
C GLN A 62 -3.66 2.86 16.05
N VAL A 63 -3.01 3.96 15.67
CA VAL A 63 -3.41 4.81 14.55
C VAL A 63 -2.26 4.93 13.57
N PRO A 64 -2.54 5.27 12.32
CA PRO A 64 -1.52 5.57 11.32
C PRO A 64 -0.68 6.79 11.74
N PRO A 65 0.65 6.75 11.63
CA PRO A 65 1.51 7.90 11.93
C PRO A 65 1.14 9.16 11.14
N GLN A 66 0.70 8.98 9.89
CA GLN A 66 0.30 10.03 8.94
C GLN A 66 -0.81 10.90 9.52
N LEU A 67 -1.76 10.33 10.25
CA LEU A 67 -2.82 11.07 10.93
C LEU A 67 -2.25 12.14 11.89
N LEU A 68 -1.13 11.84 12.56
CA LEU A 68 -0.47 12.79 13.46
C LEU A 68 0.47 13.73 12.70
N PHE A 69 1.04 13.30 11.57
CA PHE A 69 1.85 14.16 10.70
C PHE A 69 1.01 15.23 10.00
N ASP A 70 -0.16 14.90 9.48
CA ASP A 70 -1.06 15.84 8.79
C ASP A 70 -1.57 16.95 9.72
N GLU A 71 -1.72 16.61 11.01
CA GLU A 71 -2.13 17.56 12.03
C GLU A 71 -0.99 18.54 12.39
N MET A 72 0.26 18.10 12.25
CA MET A 72 1.47 18.90 12.51
C MET A 72 1.97 19.68 11.29
N TYR A 73 1.78 19.15 10.08
CA TYR A 73 2.34 19.67 8.83
C TYR A 73 1.28 19.72 7.72
N PRO A 74 0.22 20.54 7.88
CA PRO A 74 -0.91 20.57 6.95
C PRO A 74 -0.56 21.05 5.53
N ASP A 75 0.56 21.75 5.36
CA ASP A 75 1.04 22.30 4.08
C ASP A 75 2.21 21.48 3.49
N SER A 76 2.54 20.32 4.06
CA SER A 76 3.61 19.46 3.53
C SER A 76 3.22 18.90 2.16
N PRO A 77 4.10 18.97 1.13
CA PRO A 77 3.78 18.52 -0.22
C PRO A 77 3.84 16.98 -0.32
N HIS A 78 2.87 16.28 0.29
CA HIS A 78 2.68 14.85 0.04
C HIS A 78 1.18 14.46 0.03
N ILE A 79 0.76 14.03 -1.17
CA ILE A 79 -0.34 13.13 -1.57
C ILE A 79 -1.76 13.49 -1.07
N ASN A 80 -2.64 13.72 -2.05
CA ASN A 80 -4.10 13.91 -1.93
C ASN A 80 -4.74 13.16 -0.76
N LYS A 81 -5.52 13.86 0.07
CA LYS A 81 -6.32 13.32 1.19
C LYS A 81 -7.17 12.09 0.84
N GLU A 82 -7.66 11.99 -0.39
CA GLU A 82 -8.43 10.81 -0.86
C GLU A 82 -7.56 9.56 -1.08
N LYS A 83 -6.28 9.74 -1.42
CA LYS A 83 -5.32 8.64 -1.50
C LYS A 83 -4.83 8.23 -0.11
N THR A 84 -4.67 9.19 0.81
CA THR A 84 -4.14 8.94 2.16
C THR A 84 -5.05 8.02 2.98
N ASP A 85 -6.37 8.18 2.93
CA ASP A 85 -7.31 7.28 3.65
C ASP A 85 -7.27 5.83 3.12
N MET A 86 -7.03 5.65 1.81
CA MET A 86 -6.88 4.33 1.19
C MET A 86 -5.55 3.67 1.56
N TYR A 87 -4.41 4.37 1.40
CA TYR A 87 -3.09 3.85 1.77
C TYR A 87 -2.98 3.56 3.27
N THR A 88 -3.58 4.42 4.09
CA THR A 88 -3.69 4.23 5.54
C THR A 88 -4.43 2.95 5.92
N SER A 89 -5.53 2.67 5.22
CA SER A 89 -6.33 1.45 5.43
C SER A 89 -5.56 0.22 4.96
N LEU A 90 -4.84 0.31 3.84
CA LEU A 90 -3.98 -0.75 3.32
C LEU A 90 -2.80 -1.06 4.26
N ASP A 91 -2.09 -0.04 4.76
CA ASP A 91 -1.01 -0.20 5.72
C ASP A 91 -1.51 -0.88 7.00
N THR A 92 -2.71 -0.51 7.46
CA THR A 92 -3.32 -1.11 8.65
C THR A 92 -3.70 -2.57 8.41
N ILE A 93 -4.26 -2.89 7.24
CA ILE A 93 -4.57 -4.27 6.83
C ILE A 93 -3.28 -5.08 6.75
N GLN A 94 -2.26 -4.56 6.08
CA GLN A 94 -0.94 -5.18 5.96
C GLN A 94 -0.33 -5.49 7.33
N GLN A 95 -0.28 -4.51 8.25
CA GLN A 95 0.25 -4.71 9.60
C GLN A 95 -0.55 -5.73 10.41
N THR A 96 -1.88 -5.75 10.26
CA THR A 96 -2.75 -6.71 10.95
C THR A 96 -2.54 -8.13 10.43
N LEU A 97 -2.42 -8.30 9.11
CA LEU A 97 -2.19 -9.60 8.48
C LEU A 97 -0.77 -10.13 8.77
N GLN A 98 0.25 -9.26 8.78
CA GLN A 98 1.62 -9.62 9.15
C GLN A 98 1.73 -10.01 10.63
N SER A 99 1.17 -9.21 11.54
CA SER A 99 1.26 -9.46 12.99
C SER A 99 0.51 -10.71 13.46
N SER A 100 -0.47 -11.18 12.68
CA SER A 100 -1.20 -12.41 12.94
C SER A 100 -0.50 -13.67 12.38
N ASN A 101 0.67 -13.53 11.75
CA ASN A 101 1.36 -14.60 10.98
C ASN A 101 0.47 -15.24 9.90
N LEU A 102 -0.62 -14.57 9.49
CA LEU A 102 -1.53 -15.07 8.45
C LEU A 102 -0.97 -14.80 7.05
N PHE A 103 -0.11 -13.79 6.90
CA PHE A 103 0.44 -13.41 5.61
C PHE A 103 1.80 -12.70 5.74
N ASP A 104 2.79 -13.17 4.98
CA ASP A 104 4.11 -12.54 4.88
C ASP A 104 4.20 -11.70 3.59
N PHE A 105 4.01 -10.40 3.75
CA PHE A 105 4.07 -9.43 2.64
C PHE A 105 5.45 -9.36 1.99
N ASP A 106 6.54 -9.43 2.76
CA ASP A 106 7.89 -9.26 2.23
C ASP A 106 8.28 -10.48 1.40
N TYR A 107 7.97 -11.68 1.92
CA TYR A 107 8.15 -12.92 1.18
C TYR A 107 7.31 -12.98 -0.09
N THR A 108 6.01 -12.66 0.01
CA THR A 108 5.10 -12.72 -1.14
C THR A 108 5.50 -11.71 -2.21
N THR A 109 5.75 -10.46 -1.83
CA THR A 109 6.22 -9.40 -2.75
C THR A 109 7.53 -9.81 -3.44
N THR A 110 8.46 -10.42 -2.71
CA THR A 110 9.72 -10.91 -3.28
C THR A 110 9.47 -11.99 -4.34
N ARG A 111 8.58 -12.94 -4.07
CA ARG A 111 8.27 -14.02 -5.02
C ARG A 111 7.51 -13.52 -6.24
N VAL A 112 6.52 -12.66 -6.05
CA VAL A 112 5.78 -12.01 -7.14
C VAL A 112 6.77 -11.29 -8.06
N LYS A 113 7.68 -10.50 -7.49
CA LYS A 113 8.71 -9.79 -8.26
C LYS A 113 9.59 -10.73 -9.09
N GLN A 114 10.04 -11.84 -8.52
CA GLN A 114 10.84 -12.84 -9.24
C GLN A 114 10.08 -13.46 -10.41
N GLU A 115 8.79 -13.78 -10.21
CA GLU A 115 7.94 -14.31 -11.27
C GLU A 115 7.69 -13.29 -12.38
N LEU A 116 7.43 -12.02 -12.04
CA LEU A 116 7.28 -10.95 -13.02
C LEU A 116 8.52 -10.81 -13.91
N GLU A 117 9.73 -10.90 -13.35
CA GLU A 117 10.97 -10.88 -14.13
C GLU A 117 11.08 -12.05 -15.14
N ASN A 118 10.56 -13.22 -14.78
CA ASN A 118 10.50 -14.37 -15.69
C ASN A 118 9.44 -14.15 -16.78
N TYR A 119 8.26 -13.66 -16.40
CA TYR A 119 7.17 -13.41 -17.33
C TYR A 119 7.44 -12.24 -18.27
N GLU A 120 8.25 -11.25 -17.90
CA GLU A 120 8.70 -10.20 -18.82
C GLU A 120 9.48 -10.77 -20.00
N ARG A 121 10.32 -11.79 -19.76
CA ARG A 121 11.06 -12.47 -20.84
C ARG A 121 10.10 -13.31 -21.68
N TYR A 122 9.16 -14.01 -21.04
CA TYR A 122 8.19 -14.84 -21.74
C TYR A 122 7.21 -14.02 -22.59
N ALA A 123 6.76 -12.86 -22.10
CA ALA A 123 5.88 -11.92 -22.80
C ALA A 123 6.47 -11.40 -24.12
N GLN A 124 7.80 -11.37 -24.23
CA GLN A 124 8.50 -10.96 -25.44
C GLN A 124 8.56 -12.06 -26.52
N THR A 125 8.13 -13.28 -26.20
CA THR A 125 8.08 -14.39 -27.15
C THR A 125 6.72 -14.45 -27.85
N THR A 126 6.69 -14.96 -29.08
CA THR A 126 5.43 -15.20 -29.82
C THR A 126 4.50 -16.15 -29.06
N GLU A 127 5.06 -17.10 -28.31
CA GLU A 127 4.28 -18.02 -27.49
C GLU A 127 3.61 -17.31 -26.31
N GLY A 128 4.35 -16.49 -25.57
CA GLY A 128 3.81 -15.71 -24.45
C GLY A 128 2.76 -14.70 -24.89
N GLU A 129 3.00 -13.99 -26.00
CA GLU A 129 2.02 -13.08 -26.61
C GLU A 129 0.73 -13.81 -26.98
N LYS A 130 0.84 -14.94 -27.68
CA LYS A 130 -0.31 -15.78 -28.03
C LYS A 130 -1.04 -16.27 -26.78
N ARG A 131 -0.29 -16.71 -25.76
CA ARG A 131 -0.88 -17.19 -24.50
C ARG A 131 -1.73 -16.13 -23.82
N ILE A 132 -1.27 -14.88 -23.81
CA ILE A 132 -2.01 -13.73 -23.26
C ILE A 132 -3.33 -13.56 -24.02
N HIS A 133 -3.28 -13.47 -25.35
CA HIS A 133 -4.48 -13.28 -26.18
C HIS A 133 -5.49 -14.43 -26.06
N ASP A 134 -5.01 -15.67 -26.04
CA ASP A 134 -5.88 -16.85 -26.03
C ASP A 134 -6.56 -17.07 -24.67
N SER A 135 -5.92 -16.63 -23.56
CA SER A 135 -6.31 -17.06 -22.22
C SER A 135 -6.89 -15.96 -21.33
N PHE A 136 -6.56 -14.69 -21.59
CA PHE A 136 -6.93 -13.59 -20.68
C PHE A 136 -8.44 -13.46 -20.47
N ALA A 137 -9.22 -13.40 -21.56
CA ALA A 137 -10.67 -13.28 -21.48
C ALA A 137 -11.30 -14.47 -20.74
N SER A 138 -10.84 -15.70 -21.02
CA SER A 138 -11.36 -16.90 -20.36
C SER A 138 -11.06 -16.95 -18.86
N LYS A 139 -9.91 -16.40 -18.42
CA LYS A 139 -9.55 -16.33 -17.00
C LYS A 139 -10.38 -15.27 -16.28
N LEU A 140 -10.68 -14.14 -16.93
CA LEU A 140 -11.59 -13.12 -16.39
C LEU A 140 -13.00 -13.64 -16.17
N GLU A 141 -13.55 -14.41 -17.11
CA GLU A 141 -14.90 -14.98 -17.00
C GLU A 141 -15.03 -16.01 -15.86
N GLN A 142 -13.93 -16.64 -15.45
CA GLN A 142 -13.92 -17.61 -14.35
C GLN A 142 -13.99 -16.96 -12.97
N ILE A 143 -13.73 -15.65 -12.87
CA ILE A 143 -13.70 -14.92 -11.61
C ILE A 143 -15.05 -14.23 -11.42
N ASP A 144 -15.83 -14.69 -10.44
CA ASP A 144 -17.13 -14.12 -10.09
C ASP A 144 -17.03 -12.77 -9.33
N SER A 145 -15.82 -12.20 -9.27
CA SER A 145 -15.47 -11.02 -8.49
C SER A 145 -15.14 -9.82 -9.37
N ALA A 146 -15.94 -8.77 -9.26
CA ALA A 146 -15.56 -7.43 -9.70
C ALA A 146 -14.66 -6.79 -8.64
N GLY A 147 -13.49 -6.30 -9.04
CA GLY A 147 -12.53 -5.69 -8.14
C GLY A 147 -11.57 -4.72 -8.85
N PRO A 148 -10.98 -3.75 -8.12
CA PRO A 148 -10.19 -2.68 -8.72
C PRO A 148 -8.92 -3.17 -9.43
N PHE A 149 -8.37 -4.34 -9.06
CA PHE A 149 -7.23 -4.92 -9.77
C PHE A 149 -7.63 -5.60 -11.08
N ILE A 150 -8.85 -6.16 -11.16
CA ILE A 150 -9.41 -6.75 -12.39
C ILE A 150 -9.65 -5.67 -13.44
N GLU A 151 -10.16 -4.51 -13.03
CA GLU A 151 -10.28 -3.33 -13.90
C GLU A 151 -8.90 -2.88 -14.42
N GLN A 152 -7.88 -2.89 -13.55
CA GLN A 152 -6.50 -2.54 -13.93
C GLN A 152 -5.87 -3.57 -14.88
N LEU A 153 -6.09 -4.87 -14.67
CA LEU A 153 -5.64 -5.92 -15.59
C LEU A 153 -6.31 -5.76 -16.96
N THR A 154 -7.58 -5.38 -16.99
CA THR A 154 -8.30 -5.11 -18.24
C THR A 154 -7.68 -3.92 -18.99
N ASP A 155 -7.37 -2.83 -18.29
CA ASP A 155 -6.67 -1.68 -18.86
C ASP A 155 -5.25 -2.06 -19.35
N MET A 156 -4.52 -2.85 -18.57
CA MET A 156 -3.20 -3.36 -18.96
C MET A 156 -3.27 -4.21 -20.24
N TYR A 157 -4.29 -5.06 -20.38
CA TYR A 157 -4.50 -5.85 -21.60
C TYR A 157 -4.79 -4.96 -22.80
N GLN A 158 -5.63 -3.94 -22.65
CA GLN A 158 -5.90 -2.96 -23.72
C GLN A 158 -4.62 -2.24 -24.14
N GLN A 159 -3.80 -1.81 -23.19
CA GLN A 159 -2.50 -1.19 -23.46
C GLN A 159 -1.54 -2.18 -24.16
N PHE A 160 -1.48 -3.43 -23.70
CA PHE A 160 -0.64 -4.48 -24.29
C PHE A 160 -0.98 -4.74 -25.77
N CYS A 161 -2.26 -4.63 -26.13
CA CYS A 161 -2.73 -4.78 -27.50
C CYS A 161 -2.44 -3.57 -28.41
N ASN A 162 -1.97 -2.44 -27.85
CA ASN A 162 -1.68 -1.25 -28.63
C ASN A 162 -0.30 -1.36 -29.29
N GLU A 163 -0.20 -1.09 -30.59
CA GLU A 163 1.07 -1.19 -31.34
C GLU A 163 2.04 -0.03 -31.07
N THR A 164 1.61 1.02 -30.36
CA THR A 164 2.42 2.24 -30.16
C THR A 164 3.31 2.22 -28.92
N ILE A 165 3.16 1.23 -28.03
CA ILE A 165 3.95 1.12 -26.80
C ILE A 165 5.35 0.54 -27.07
N SER A 166 6.33 0.93 -26.26
CA SER A 166 7.68 0.38 -26.39
C SER A 166 7.73 -1.12 -26.07
N LYS A 167 8.73 -1.83 -26.60
CA LYS A 167 8.93 -3.27 -26.31
C LYS A 167 9.08 -3.54 -24.81
N GLU A 168 9.74 -2.62 -24.09
CA GLU A 168 9.97 -2.73 -22.65
C GLU A 168 8.69 -2.51 -21.85
N GLU A 169 7.90 -1.49 -22.17
CA GLU A 169 6.57 -1.30 -21.55
C GLU A 169 5.65 -2.49 -21.86
N ARG A 170 5.67 -2.99 -23.10
CA ARG A 170 4.88 -4.15 -23.50
C ARG A 170 5.27 -5.41 -22.73
N ALA A 171 6.56 -5.61 -22.47
CA ALA A 171 7.04 -6.73 -21.66
C ALA A 171 6.54 -6.64 -20.21
N VAL A 172 6.53 -5.44 -19.61
CA VAL A 172 6.03 -5.22 -18.25
C VAL A 172 4.52 -5.42 -18.16
N LEU A 173 3.76 -4.94 -19.14
CA LEU A 173 2.32 -5.20 -19.21
C LEU A 173 2.05 -6.70 -19.36
N GLY A 174 2.77 -7.36 -20.28
CA GLY A 174 2.64 -8.78 -20.53
C GLY A 174 2.99 -9.65 -19.33
N SER A 175 3.92 -9.21 -18.47
CA SER A 175 4.29 -9.98 -17.28
C SER A 175 3.19 -10.01 -16.23
N ALA A 176 2.52 -8.89 -15.97
CA ALA A 176 1.36 -8.85 -15.07
C ALA A 176 0.20 -9.70 -15.60
N LEU A 177 -0.06 -9.65 -16.92
CA LEU A 177 -1.11 -10.45 -17.57
C LEU A 177 -0.78 -11.95 -17.50
N LEU A 178 0.46 -12.33 -17.79
CA LEU A 178 0.90 -13.73 -17.69
C LEU A 178 0.89 -14.24 -16.27
N TYR A 179 1.26 -13.40 -15.29
CA TYR A 179 1.14 -13.75 -13.88
C TYR A 179 -0.29 -14.14 -13.54
N PHE A 180 -1.26 -13.29 -13.86
CA PHE A 180 -2.68 -13.56 -13.64
C PHE A 180 -3.20 -14.81 -14.39
N ILE A 181 -2.69 -15.07 -15.60
CA ILE A 181 -3.14 -16.19 -16.45
C ILE A 181 -2.54 -17.54 -16.01
N LEU A 182 -1.24 -17.54 -15.66
CA LEU A 182 -0.44 -18.75 -15.50
C LEU A 182 -0.09 -19.08 -14.05
N SER A 183 -0.04 -18.08 -13.17
CA SER A 183 0.43 -18.29 -11.82
C SER A 183 -0.45 -19.33 -11.13
N THR A 184 0.22 -20.34 -10.57
CA THR A 184 -0.32 -21.16 -9.49
C THR A 184 -0.29 -20.27 -8.26
N ASP A 185 -1.45 -19.85 -7.77
CA ASP A 185 -1.60 -18.81 -6.75
C ASP A 185 -0.52 -18.92 -5.65
N ILE A 186 0.33 -17.88 -5.53
CA ILE A 186 1.37 -17.85 -4.48
C ILE A 186 0.70 -17.86 -3.12
N ILE A 187 -0.51 -17.28 -3.06
CA ILE A 187 -1.45 -17.40 -1.97
C ILE A 187 -2.50 -18.44 -2.37
N PRO A 188 -2.51 -19.63 -1.75
CA PRO A 188 -3.50 -20.63 -2.09
C PRO A 188 -4.94 -20.12 -1.91
N ASP A 189 -5.81 -20.40 -2.90
CA ASP A 189 -7.23 -20.00 -2.92
C ASP A 189 -8.03 -20.34 -1.65
N TYR A 190 -7.61 -21.37 -0.90
CA TYR A 190 -8.25 -21.75 0.36
C TYR A 190 -8.04 -20.75 1.51
N LEU A 191 -7.12 -19.79 1.36
CA LEU A 191 -6.90 -18.67 2.29
C LEU A 191 -7.87 -17.52 2.01
N PHE A 192 -9.16 -17.83 1.82
CA PHE A 192 -10.22 -16.84 1.72
C PHE A 192 -10.24 -15.98 3.01
N PRO A 193 -10.26 -14.62 2.92
CA PRO A 193 -10.56 -13.79 1.74
C PRO A 193 -9.34 -13.21 1.00
N ILE A 194 -8.12 -13.75 1.16
CA ILE A 194 -6.87 -13.07 0.74
C ILE A 194 -6.27 -13.64 -0.56
N GLY A 195 -6.86 -14.68 -1.16
CA GLY A 195 -6.31 -15.40 -2.31
C GLY A 195 -5.97 -14.55 -3.56
N TYR A 196 -6.51 -13.34 -3.69
CA TYR A 196 -6.26 -12.40 -4.80
C TYR A 196 -5.22 -11.31 -4.49
N LEU A 197 -4.57 -11.36 -3.31
CA LEU A 197 -3.67 -10.31 -2.87
C LEU A 197 -2.34 -10.33 -3.64
N ASP A 198 -1.85 -11.49 -4.05
CA ASP A 198 -0.64 -11.62 -4.88
C ASP A 198 -0.84 -11.05 -6.29
N ASP A 199 -2.02 -11.26 -6.90
CA ASP A 199 -2.40 -10.60 -8.16
C ASP A 199 -2.42 -9.07 -8.03
N ALA A 200 -2.96 -8.55 -6.93
CA ALA A 200 -2.96 -7.11 -6.67
C ALA A 200 -1.52 -6.56 -6.51
N ILE A 201 -0.64 -7.32 -5.84
CA ILE A 201 0.78 -6.98 -5.72
C ILE A 201 1.46 -7.00 -7.10
N ALA A 202 1.15 -7.98 -7.96
CA ALA A 202 1.70 -8.06 -9.31
C ALA A 202 1.34 -6.84 -10.16
N VAL A 203 0.07 -6.43 -10.12
CA VAL A 203 -0.41 -5.22 -10.81
C VAL A 203 0.30 -3.96 -10.31
N GLU A 204 0.45 -3.79 -8.99
CA GLU A 204 1.09 -2.59 -8.45
C GLU A 204 2.58 -2.52 -8.78
N LEU A 205 3.31 -3.62 -8.66
CA LEU A 205 4.73 -3.69 -9.04
C LEU A 205 4.95 -3.39 -10.53
N ALA A 206 4.07 -3.90 -11.41
CA ALA A 206 4.13 -3.60 -12.83
C ALA A 206 3.86 -2.11 -13.12
N LYS A 207 2.89 -1.50 -12.44
CA LYS A 207 2.61 -0.06 -12.56
C LYS A 207 3.77 0.81 -12.10
N GLU A 208 4.37 0.49 -10.95
CA GLU A 208 5.56 1.20 -10.46
C GLU A 208 6.68 1.16 -11.51
N LYS A 209 6.94 -0.02 -12.08
CA LYS A 209 7.97 -0.17 -13.12
C LYS A 209 7.64 0.60 -14.40
N LEU A 210 6.38 0.64 -14.83
CA LEU A 210 5.95 1.45 -15.98
C LEU A 210 6.16 2.96 -15.74
N ILE A 211 5.87 3.45 -14.52
CA ILE A 211 6.12 4.84 -14.15
C ILE A 211 7.63 5.15 -14.21
N GLU A 212 8.48 4.24 -13.71
CA GLU A 212 9.93 4.41 -13.77
C GLU A 212 10.47 4.45 -15.19
N LEU A 213 9.95 3.62 -16.10
CA LEU A 213 10.34 3.61 -17.52
C LEU A 213 9.98 4.94 -18.21
N LYS A 214 8.76 5.44 -17.97
CA LYS A 214 8.30 6.73 -18.51
C LYS A 214 9.08 7.92 -17.98
N ARG A 215 9.71 7.82 -16.81
CA ARG A 215 10.58 8.87 -16.27
C ARG A 215 11.98 8.87 -16.89
N LYS A 216 12.40 7.78 -17.53
CA LYS A 216 13.73 7.61 -18.15
C LYS A 216 13.74 7.90 -19.66
N THR A 217 12.56 8.01 -20.27
CA THR A 217 12.36 8.30 -21.70
C THR A 217 12.09 9.79 -21.89
#